data_AF-A0A9D1R2Z4-F1
#
_entry.id   AF-A0A9D1R2Z4-F1
#
_cell.length_a   1.000
_cell.length_b   1.000
_cell.length_c   1.000
_cell.angle_alpha   90.00
_cell.angle_beta   90.00
_cell.angle_gamma   90.00
#
_symmetry.space_group_name_H-M   'P 1'
#
loop_
_entity.id
_entity.type
_entity.pdbx_description
1 polymer ?
#
loop_
_entity_poly.entity_id
_entity_poly.type
_entity_poly.pdbx_seq_one_letter_code
_entity_poly.pdbx_strand_id
1 'polypeptide(L)'
;MNSGNLVGAVMGAVLKAAAAVVVIFLIYRGASVCYDYGYRIFTEPAVSSGEGRSVTVTITEDMSPADIGELFQTKGLVEDATLFTLQYYFSEFRRDVKPGEYELSTSMTAEEMMEVMASDQEEGDAS
;
A
#
# COMPACT_ATOMS: atom_id res chain seq x y z
N MET A 1 -20.92 14.77 -55.01
CA MET A 1 -20.13 14.70 -53.76
C MET A 1 -18.89 13.88 -54.03
N ASN A 2 -17.70 14.42 -53.81
CA ASN A 2 -16.43 13.75 -54.15
C ASN A 2 -16.16 12.60 -53.18
N SER A 3 -16.04 11.38 -53.69
CA SER A 3 -15.89 10.15 -52.91
C SER A 3 -14.70 10.16 -51.94
N GLY A 4 -13.65 10.95 -52.22
CA GLY A 4 -12.49 11.11 -51.33
C GLY A 4 -12.80 11.77 -49.98
N ASN A 5 -13.77 12.69 -49.93
CA ASN A 5 -14.17 13.34 -48.67
C ASN A 5 -14.99 12.39 -47.78
N LEU A 6 -15.76 11.48 -48.38
CA LEU A 6 -16.54 10.48 -47.65
C LEU A 6 -15.64 9.41 -47.03
N VAL A 7 -14.65 8.91 -47.78
CA VAL A 7 -13.69 7.92 -47.28
C VAL A 7 -12.84 8.47 -46.14
N GLY A 8 -12.37 9.72 -46.25
CA GLY A 8 -11.62 10.38 -45.18
C GLY A 8 -12.45 10.59 -43.90
N ALA A 9 -13.73 10.97 -44.05
CA ALA A 9 -14.63 11.15 -42.92
C ALA A 9 -14.93 9.83 -42.19
N VAL A 10 -15.19 8.75 -42.94
CA VAL A 10 -15.45 7.42 -42.37
C VAL A 10 -14.21 6.89 -41.66
N MET A 11 -13.03 7.02 -42.26
CA MET A 11 -11.77 6.55 -41.65
C MET A 11 -11.43 7.32 -40.36
N GLY A 12 -11.65 8.65 -40.36
CA GLY A 12 -11.48 9.47 -39.16
C GLY A 12 -12.47 9.12 -38.03
N ALA A 13 -13.72 8.79 -38.39
CA ALA A 13 -14.72 8.36 -37.41
C ALA A 13 -14.35 7.01 -36.75
N VAL A 14 -13.86 6.05 -37.55
CA VAL A 14 -13.41 4.74 -37.04
C VAL A 14 -12.21 4.89 -36.11
N LEU A 15 -11.22 5.72 -36.45
CA LEU A 15 -10.07 6.00 -35.58
C LEU A 15 -10.48 6.64 -34.25
N LYS A 16 -11.42 7.60 -34.27
CA LYS A 16 -11.95 8.20 -33.03
C LYS A 16 -12.70 7.19 -32.18
N ALA A 17 -13.50 6.32 -32.79
CA ALA A 17 -14.21 5.27 -32.07
C ALA A 17 -13.22 4.27 -31.43
N ALA A 18 -12.19 3.84 -32.16
CA ALA A 18 -11.14 2.98 -31.63
C ALA A 18 -10.38 3.65 -30.47
N ALA A 19 -10.01 4.92 -30.62
CA ALA A 19 -9.36 5.67 -29.55
C ALA A 19 -10.26 5.79 -28.30
N ALA A 20 -11.56 6.05 -28.47
CA ALA A 20 -12.51 6.09 -27.36
C ALA A 20 -12.60 4.74 -26.63
N VAL A 21 -12.64 3.63 -27.37
CA VAL A 21 -12.62 2.28 -26.77
C VAL A 21 -11.34 2.03 -25.98
N VAL A 22 -10.18 2.44 -26.50
CA VAL A 22 -8.90 2.33 -25.77
C VAL A 22 -8.93 3.16 -24.49
N VAL A 23 -9.44 4.39 -24.55
CA VAL A 23 -9.56 5.26 -23.36
C VAL A 23 -10.47 4.62 -22.31
N ILE A 24 -11.64 4.10 -22.71
CA ILE A 24 -12.56 3.40 -21.79
C ILE A 24 -11.88 2.18 -21.17
N PHE A 25 -11.15 1.41 -21.97
CA PHE A 25 -10.40 0.25 -21.47
C PHE A 25 -9.32 0.63 -20.46
N LEU A 26 -8.58 1.72 -20.72
CA LEU A 26 -7.58 2.24 -19.78
C LEU A 26 -8.22 2.72 -18.47
N ILE A 27 -9.35 3.42 -18.54
CA ILE A 27 -10.10 3.85 -17.36
C ILE A 27 -10.57 2.64 -16.55
N TYR A 28 -11.15 1.63 -17.20
CA TYR A 28 -11.60 0.42 -16.53
C TYR A 28 -10.45 -0.30 -15.84
N ARG A 29 -9.33 -0.51 -16.53
CA ARG A 29 -8.15 -1.15 -15.96
C ARG A 29 -7.57 -0.35 -14.80
N GLY A 30 -7.47 0.97 -14.95
CA GLY A 30 -7.01 1.85 -13.88
C GLY A 30 -7.91 1.80 -12.66
N ALA A 31 -9.23 1.84 -12.85
CA ALA A 31 -10.21 1.75 -11.78
C ALA A 31 -10.15 0.40 -11.05
N SER A 32 -10.02 -0.72 -11.76
CA SER A 32 -9.85 -2.03 -11.13
C SER A 32 -8.57 -2.12 -10.31
N VAL A 33 -7.44 -1.63 -10.83
CA VAL A 33 -6.17 -1.59 -10.09
C VAL A 33 -6.33 -0.72 -8.84
N CYS A 34 -6.88 0.49 -8.96
CA CYS A 34 -7.09 1.37 -7.81
C CYS A 34 -8.06 0.77 -6.78
N TYR A 35 -9.08 0.02 -7.21
CA TYR A 35 -10.01 -0.64 -6.31
C TYR A 35 -9.34 -1.78 -5.53
N ASP A 36 -8.59 -2.65 -6.20
CA ASP A 36 -7.89 -3.77 -5.55
C ASP A 36 -6.83 -3.24 -4.57
N TYR A 37 -6.04 -2.25 -4.99
CA TYR A 37 -5.04 -1.62 -4.11
C TYR A 37 -5.71 -0.86 -2.96
N GLY A 38 -6.75 -0.08 -3.25
CA GLY A 38 -7.48 0.69 -2.24
C GLY A 38 -8.26 -0.18 -1.26
N TYR A 39 -8.69 -1.38 -1.64
CA TYR A 39 -9.30 -2.33 -0.72
C TYR A 39 -8.25 -2.98 0.17
N ARG A 40 -7.16 -3.50 -0.43
CA ARG A 40 -6.09 -4.20 0.31
C ARG A 40 -5.33 -3.30 1.28
N ILE A 41 -5.15 -2.03 0.94
CA ILE A 41 -4.42 -1.10 1.81
C ILE A 41 -5.10 -0.89 3.18
N PHE A 42 -6.43 -1.05 3.28
CA PHE A 42 -7.16 -0.88 4.54
C PHE A 42 -7.67 -2.19 5.15
N THR A 43 -7.51 -3.33 4.45
CA THR A 43 -8.12 -4.60 4.88
C THR A 43 -7.14 -5.76 4.98
N GLU A 44 -5.82 -5.53 4.85
CA GLU A 44 -4.84 -6.59 4.98
C GLU A 44 -4.89 -7.16 6.43
N PRO A 45 -5.31 -8.43 6.60
CA PRO A 45 -5.40 -9.03 7.93
C PRO A 45 -4.01 -9.34 8.49
N ALA A 46 -3.93 -9.58 9.80
CA ALA A 46 -2.70 -10.08 10.42
C ALA A 46 -2.25 -11.39 9.78
N VAL A 47 -0.93 -11.59 9.68
CA VAL A 47 -0.31 -12.77 9.05
C VAL A 47 -0.72 -14.07 9.72
N SER A 48 -0.98 -14.05 11.03
CA SER A 48 -1.44 -15.21 11.80
C SER A 48 -2.71 -14.90 12.59
N SER A 49 -3.78 -15.66 12.35
CA SER A 49 -4.99 -15.62 13.18
C SER A 49 -4.79 -16.50 14.42
N GLY A 50 -4.54 -15.91 15.61
CA GLY A 50 -4.39 -16.66 16.87
C GLY A 50 -3.26 -16.15 17.76
N GLU A 51 -2.54 -17.05 18.45
CA GLU A 51 -1.52 -16.71 19.46
C GLU A 51 -0.27 -16.02 18.87
N GLY A 52 -0.10 -16.03 17.54
CA GLY A 52 1.00 -15.37 16.84
C GLY A 52 2.38 -15.87 17.28
N ARG A 53 3.44 -15.28 16.74
CA ARG A 53 4.79 -15.38 17.29
C ARG A 53 5.31 -13.97 17.55
N SER A 54 5.88 -13.75 18.73
CA SER A 54 6.61 -12.51 19.03
C SER A 54 7.95 -12.50 18.30
N VAL A 55 8.28 -11.37 17.70
CA VAL A 55 9.53 -11.10 17.01
C VAL A 55 10.04 -9.74 17.45
N THR A 56 11.23 -9.73 18.03
CA THR A 56 11.94 -8.50 18.34
C THR A 56 12.59 -7.93 17.09
N VAL A 57 12.31 -6.67 16.80
CA VAL A 57 12.86 -5.92 15.67
C VAL A 57 13.52 -4.64 16.18
N THR A 58 14.61 -4.24 15.55
CA THR A 58 15.30 -2.99 15.86
C THR A 58 15.15 -2.06 14.67
N ILE A 59 14.52 -0.91 14.88
CA ILE A 59 14.35 0.15 13.89
C ILE A 59 15.39 1.24 14.17
N THR A 60 16.11 1.68 13.15
CA THR A 60 17.14 2.73 13.25
C THR A 60 16.70 4.01 12.54
N GLU A 61 17.28 5.16 12.90
CA GLU A 61 16.92 6.49 12.34
C GLU A 61 17.15 6.61 10.82
N ASP A 62 18.05 5.79 10.27
CA ASP A 62 18.41 5.78 8.87
C ASP A 62 17.51 4.89 8.01
N MET A 63 16.64 4.07 8.61
CA MET A 63 15.71 3.20 7.89
C MET A 63 14.53 4.00 7.32
N SER A 64 14.27 3.84 6.03
CA SER A 64 13.06 4.36 5.41
C SER A 64 11.85 3.46 5.70
N PRO A 65 10.60 3.94 5.54
CA PRO A 65 9.41 3.10 5.68
C PRO A 65 9.38 1.88 4.75
N ALA A 66 10.10 1.94 3.63
CA ALA A 66 10.29 0.79 2.75
C ALA A 66 11.24 -0.25 3.38
N ASP A 67 12.34 0.18 3.98
CA ASP A 67 13.29 -0.70 4.67
C ASP A 67 12.65 -1.36 5.89
N ILE A 68 11.81 -0.63 6.64
CA ILE A 68 11.02 -1.17 7.75
C ILE A 68 10.04 -2.24 7.25
N GLY A 69 9.32 -1.96 6.15
CA GLY A 69 8.42 -2.93 5.53
C GLY A 69 9.15 -4.19 5.06
N GLU A 70 10.33 -4.05 4.45
CA GLU A 70 11.15 -5.18 4.00
C GLU A 70 11.69 -6.00 5.18
N LEU A 71 12.10 -5.33 6.26
CA LEU A 71 12.48 -5.98 7.51
C LEU A 71 11.31 -6.78 8.08
N PHE A 72 10.12 -6.19 8.16
CA PHE A 72 8.92 -6.85 8.69
C PHE A 72 8.52 -8.04 7.82
N GLN A 73 8.60 -7.91 6.50
CA GLN A 73 8.31 -9.01 5.58
C GLN A 73 9.33 -10.15 5.72
N THR A 74 10.63 -9.82 5.82
CA THR A 74 11.71 -10.79 6.04
C THR A 74 11.52 -11.53 7.37
N LYS A 75 10.99 -10.83 8.37
CA LYS A 75 10.63 -11.39 9.68
C LYS A 75 9.23 -12.00 9.69
N GLY A 76 8.50 -12.03 8.57
CA GLY A 76 7.16 -12.61 8.47
C GLY A 76 6.11 -11.93 9.37
N LEU A 77 6.36 -10.68 9.77
CA LEU A 77 5.41 -9.82 10.49
C LEU A 77 4.36 -9.24 9.54
N VAL A 78 4.71 -9.01 8.28
CA VAL A 78 3.78 -8.57 7.22
C VAL A 78 3.92 -9.47 5.98
N GLU A 79 2.85 -9.63 5.21
CA GLU A 79 2.90 -10.43 3.97
C GLU A 79 3.57 -9.67 2.82
N ASP A 80 3.37 -8.35 2.73
CA ASP A 80 3.85 -7.50 1.64
C ASP A 80 4.46 -6.19 2.17
N ALA A 81 5.77 -6.00 1.95
CA ALA A 81 6.48 -4.80 2.34
C ALA A 81 5.96 -3.53 1.65
N THR A 82 5.59 -3.62 0.37
CA THR A 82 5.08 -2.48 -0.40
C THR A 82 3.74 -2.03 0.16
N LEU A 83 2.89 -2.98 0.53
CA LEU A 83 1.62 -2.66 1.13
C LEU A 83 1.80 -2.03 2.51
N PHE A 84 2.71 -2.55 3.34
CA PHE A 84 3.06 -1.92 4.60
C PHE A 84 3.54 -0.47 4.41
N THR A 85 4.44 -0.21 3.46
CA THR A 85 4.92 1.15 3.16
C THR A 85 3.78 2.08 2.75
N LEU A 86 2.86 1.58 1.93
CA LEU A 86 1.67 2.35 1.56
C LEU A 86 0.79 2.63 2.79
N GLN A 87 0.50 1.62 3.61
CA GLN A 87 -0.25 1.78 4.87
C GLN A 87 0.40 2.81 5.80
N TYR A 88 1.71 2.73 6.00
CA TYR A 88 2.48 3.69 6.78
C TYR A 88 2.29 5.12 6.28
N TYR A 89 2.23 5.33 4.96
CA TYR A 89 2.07 6.67 4.41
C TYR A 89 0.66 7.25 4.56
N PHE A 90 -0.38 6.41 4.65
CA PHE A 90 -1.77 6.81 4.88
C PHE A 90 -2.18 6.78 6.35
N SER A 91 -1.42 6.10 7.21
CA SER A 91 -1.66 6.01 8.65
C SER A 91 -1.42 7.35 9.35
N GLU A 92 -2.19 7.61 10.41
CA GLU A 92 -2.00 8.78 11.28
C GLU A 92 -0.70 8.69 12.08
N PHE A 93 -0.18 7.48 12.34
CA PHE A 93 1.04 7.20 13.11
C PHE A 93 2.35 7.44 12.35
N ARG A 94 2.27 7.86 11.08
CA ARG A 94 3.42 8.11 10.19
C ARG A 94 4.54 8.93 10.81
N ARG A 95 4.22 9.90 11.67
CA ARG A 95 5.21 10.83 12.25
C ARG A 95 5.73 10.39 13.61
N ASP A 96 5.14 9.34 14.17
CA ASP A 96 5.32 8.95 15.56
C ASP A 96 6.08 7.63 15.70
N VAL A 97 6.17 6.83 14.62
CA VAL A 97 7.07 5.68 14.54
C VAL A 97 8.52 6.18 14.63
N LYS A 98 9.17 5.88 15.77
CA LYS A 98 10.55 6.25 16.06
C LYS A 98 11.47 5.03 16.05
N PRO A 99 12.79 5.26 15.99
CA PRO A 99 13.79 4.22 16.16
C PRO A 99 13.74 3.66 17.58
N GLY A 100 13.91 2.35 17.69
CA GLY A 100 13.79 1.62 18.95
C GLY A 100 13.86 0.12 18.73
N GLU A 101 13.90 -0.61 19.83
CA GLU A 101 13.73 -2.06 19.83
C GLU A 101 12.30 -2.39 20.26
N TYR A 102 11.56 -3.09 19.41
CA TYR A 102 10.14 -3.36 19.58
C TYR A 102 9.88 -4.87 19.53
N GLU A 103 9.02 -5.36 20.41
CA GLU A 103 8.54 -6.73 20.37
C GLU A 103 7.17 -6.77 19.66
N LEU A 104 7.15 -7.24 18.42
CA LEU A 104 5.96 -7.26 17.58
C LEU A 104 5.47 -8.68 17.36
N SER A 105 4.16 -8.90 17.32
CA SER A 105 3.57 -10.22 17.06
C SER A 105 3.07 -10.35 15.63
N THR A 106 3.20 -11.53 15.03
CA THR A 106 2.56 -11.85 13.74
C THR A 106 1.03 -11.92 13.82
N SER A 107 0.45 -11.85 15.02
CA SER A 107 -0.99 -11.71 15.23
C SER A 107 -1.47 -10.27 15.19
N MET A 108 -0.56 -9.30 15.22
CA MET A 108 -0.87 -7.88 15.06
C MET A 108 -1.01 -7.56 13.58
N THR A 109 -1.92 -6.65 13.28
CA THR A 109 -2.01 -5.97 11.98
C THR A 109 -0.87 -4.95 11.85
N ALA A 110 -0.56 -4.55 10.61
CA ALA A 110 0.45 -3.53 10.37
C ALA A 110 0.13 -2.20 11.08
N GLU A 111 -1.16 -1.86 11.23
CA GLU A 111 -1.61 -0.68 11.97
C GLU A 111 -1.33 -0.78 13.46
N GLU A 112 -1.67 -1.90 14.10
CA GLU A 112 -1.37 -2.14 15.53
C GLU A 112 0.14 -2.13 15.79
N MET A 113 0.97 -2.67 14.88
CA MET A 113 2.42 -2.58 15.01
C MET A 113 2.90 -1.13 14.97
N MET A 114 2.34 -0.29 14.09
CA MET A 114 2.66 1.15 14.02
C MET A 114 2.20 1.89 15.27
N GLU A 115 1.03 1.54 15.81
CA GLU A 115 0.52 2.09 17.06
C GLU A 115 1.43 1.75 18.24
N VAL A 116 1.88 0.50 18.39
CA VAL A 116 2.85 0.10 19.45
C VAL A 116 4.15 0.89 19.33
N MET A 117 4.69 1.01 18.11
CA MET A 117 5.92 1.79 17.89
C MET A 117 5.76 3.29 18.18
N ALA A 118 4.54 3.83 18.04
CA ALA A 118 4.20 5.21 18.35
C ALA A 118 3.90 5.43 19.85
N SER A 119 3.27 4.45 20.52
CA SER A 119 2.76 4.53 21.89
C SER A 119 3.75 4.09 22.97
N ASP A 120 4.71 3.20 22.68
CA ASP A 120 5.83 2.84 23.59
C ASP A 120 6.66 4.07 24.04
N GLN A 121 6.45 5.22 23.42
CA GLN A 121 7.00 6.50 23.84
C GLN A 121 6.22 7.21 24.94
N GLU A 122 4.89 7.08 25.02
CA GLU A 122 4.11 7.77 26.06
C GLU A 122 4.49 7.27 27.46
N GLU A 123 4.90 6.00 27.58
CA GLU A 123 5.41 5.44 28.84
C GLU A 123 6.89 5.79 29.10
N GLY A 124 7.69 6.03 28.05
CA GLY A 124 9.12 6.36 28.14
C GLY A 124 9.44 7.83 28.46
N ASP A 125 8.54 8.76 28.13
CA ASP A 125 8.72 10.21 28.37
C ASP A 125 8.04 10.69 29.68
N ALA A 126 7.46 9.75 30.45
CA ALA A 126 6.80 10.00 31.74
C ALA A 126 7.64 9.63 32.98
N SER A 127 8.95 9.37 32.83
CA SER A 127 9.85 8.99 33.94
C SER A 127 11.00 9.97 34.16
#